data_AF-A0A191TL02-F1
#
_entry.id   AF-A0A191TL02-F1
#
_cell.length_a   1.000
_cell.length_b   1.000
_cell.length_c   1.000
_cell.angle_alpha   90.00
_cell.angle_beta   90.00
_cell.angle_gamma   90.00
#
_symmetry.space_group_name_H-M   'P 1'
#
loop_
_entity.id
_entity.type
_entity.pdbx_description
1 polymer ?
#
loop_
_entity_poly.entity_id
_entity_poly.type
_entity_poly.pdbx_seq_one_letter_code
_entity_poly.pdbx_strand_id
1 'polypeptide(L)'
;MPENIFAKSREWFRTPVEKSRFIALQQKQIIMQRRRLSRLLPVFAIAIGVALVAVTSAFKEQPKSKSGQTLYTFEYSGGDYSQASVEDVGNWDFTSNNDPCISGVAKACKIYASHVDASGDEPVLDSSENIVAAYNSATQTYRVGSTADGTGSAYISNKPN
;
A
#
# COMPACT_ATOMS: atom_id res chain seq x y z
N MET A 1 36.08 -50.96 5.01
CA MET A 1 35.02 -51.84 5.55
C MET A 1 34.82 -51.45 7.02
N PRO A 2 33.76 -50.73 7.41
CA PRO A 2 33.55 -50.36 8.81
C PRO A 2 32.83 -51.47 9.59
N GLU A 3 33.42 -51.86 10.72
CA GLU A 3 32.94 -52.87 11.64
C GLU A 3 31.66 -52.44 12.38
N ASN A 4 30.75 -53.40 12.52
CA ASN A 4 29.48 -53.32 13.23
C ASN A 4 29.68 -53.17 14.75
N ILE A 5 29.51 -51.95 15.28
CA ILE A 5 29.48 -51.66 16.74
C ILE A 5 28.11 -51.98 17.36
N PHE A 6 27.14 -52.50 16.59
CA PHE A 6 25.75 -52.67 17.04
C PHE A 6 25.40 -54.01 17.73
N ALA A 7 26.39 -54.86 18.05
CA ALA A 7 26.11 -56.20 18.58
C ALA A 7 26.20 -56.35 20.12
N LYS A 8 26.68 -55.34 20.87
CA LYS A 8 27.05 -55.52 22.29
C LYS A 8 26.11 -54.84 23.32
N SER A 9 24.82 -54.69 23.04
CA SER A 9 23.88 -54.06 24.00
C SER A 9 22.67 -54.92 24.41
N ARG A 10 22.61 -56.20 24.03
CA ARG A 10 21.45 -57.08 24.29
C ARG A 10 21.58 -58.05 25.47
N GLU A 11 22.45 -57.80 26.44
CA GLU A 11 22.63 -58.72 27.59
C GLU A 11 22.23 -58.16 28.98
N TRP A 12 21.70 -56.93 29.07
CA TRP A 12 21.52 -56.26 30.37
C TRP A 12 20.10 -56.23 30.97
N PHE A 13 19.19 -57.13 30.58
CA PHE A 13 17.85 -57.19 31.21
C PHE A 13 17.47 -58.61 31.62
N ARG A 14 18.08 -59.10 32.70
CA ARG A 14 17.92 -60.49 33.17
C ARG A 14 16.77 -60.67 34.18
N THR A 15 16.07 -59.61 34.60
CA THR A 15 14.90 -59.76 35.50
C THR A 15 13.71 -58.89 35.09
N PRO A 16 12.46 -59.37 35.26
CA PRO A 16 11.25 -58.61 34.94
C PRO A 16 11.09 -57.33 35.78
N VAL A 17 11.71 -57.27 36.96
CA VAL A 17 11.69 -56.09 37.85
C VAL A 17 12.54 -54.94 37.30
N GLU A 18 13.68 -55.23 36.67
CA GLU A 18 14.53 -54.21 36.05
C GLU A 18 13.88 -53.59 34.81
N LYS A 19 13.18 -54.38 33.99
CA LYS A 19 12.42 -53.87 32.84
C LYS A 19 11.37 -52.85 33.27
N SER A 20 10.63 -53.12 34.35
CA SER A 20 9.61 -52.20 34.87
C SER A 20 10.19 -50.89 35.39
N ARG A 21 11.38 -50.93 36.03
CA ARG A 21 12.08 -49.71 36.48
C ARG A 21 12.61 -48.89 35.29
N PHE A 22 13.12 -49.56 34.26
CA PHE A 22 13.60 -48.87 33.05
C PHE A 22 12.47 -48.20 32.27
N ILE A 23 11.31 -48.88 32.15
CA ILE A 23 10.10 -48.31 31.51
C ILE A 23 9.56 -47.10 32.31
N ALA A 24 9.52 -47.20 33.65
CA ALA A 24 9.08 -46.09 34.51
C ALA A 24 10.01 -44.87 34.42
N LEU A 25 11.32 -45.08 34.28
CA LEU A 25 12.30 -43.99 34.10
C LEU A 25 12.22 -43.35 32.71
N GLN A 26 12.00 -44.14 31.66
CA GLN A 26 11.78 -43.64 30.29
C GLN A 26 10.49 -42.81 30.18
N GLN A 27 9.38 -43.27 30.79
CA GLN A 27 8.13 -42.50 30.82
C GLN A 27 8.27 -41.16 31.57
N LYS A 28 9.04 -41.13 32.66
CA LYS A 28 9.27 -39.90 33.45
C LYS A 28 10.06 -38.85 32.67
N GLN A 29 11.02 -39.28 31.84
CA GLN A 29 11.80 -38.40 30.94
C GLN A 29 10.94 -37.83 29.80
N ILE A 30 10.08 -38.65 29.18
CA ILE A 30 9.18 -38.25 28.09
C ILE A 30 8.12 -37.22 28.58
N ILE A 31 7.57 -37.41 29.79
CA ILE A 31 6.58 -36.49 30.37
C ILE A 31 7.21 -35.13 30.76
N MET A 32 8.48 -35.11 31.15
CA MET A 32 9.16 -33.89 31.59
C MET A 32 9.61 -33.01 30.41
N GLN A 33 9.99 -33.60 29.28
CA GLN A 33 10.32 -32.87 28.03
C GLN A 33 9.10 -32.17 27.42
N ARG A 34 7.90 -32.76 27.54
CA ARG A 34 6.66 -32.19 26.99
C ARG A 34 6.18 -30.91 27.68
N ARG A 35 6.61 -30.65 28.93
CA ARG A 35 6.22 -29.46 29.70
C ARG A 35 7.10 -28.22 29.46
N ARG A 36 8.27 -28.37 28.83
CA ARG A 36 9.12 -27.22 28.46
C ARG A 36 8.78 -26.64 27.09
N LEU A 37 8.30 -27.47 26.15
CA LEU A 37 7.91 -26.99 24.81
C LEU A 37 6.57 -26.22 24.80
N SER A 38 5.64 -26.54 25.71
CA SER A 38 4.31 -25.91 25.75
C SER A 38 4.28 -24.52 26.38
N ARG A 39 5.38 -24.06 27.00
CA ARG A 39 5.51 -22.71 27.57
C ARG A 39 6.05 -21.67 26.59
N LEU A 40 6.53 -22.08 25.41
CA LEU A 40 7.09 -21.19 24.39
C LEU A 40 6.20 -21.02 23.15
N LEU A 41 5.16 -21.86 23.00
CA LEU A 41 4.21 -21.74 21.88
C LEU A 41 3.34 -20.46 21.87
N PRO A 42 2.93 -19.84 23.01
CA PRO A 42 2.05 -18.67 22.92
C PRO A 42 2.77 -17.36 22.54
N VAL A 43 4.11 -17.31 22.56
CA VAL A 43 4.86 -16.06 22.31
C VAL A 43 5.09 -15.81 20.80
N PHE A 44 5.20 -16.87 19.99
CA PHE A 44 5.41 -16.72 18.54
C PHE A 44 4.15 -16.30 17.77
N ALA A 45 2.95 -16.64 18.25
CA ALA A 45 1.69 -16.26 17.57
C ALA A 45 1.36 -14.76 17.70
N ILE A 46 1.75 -14.13 18.81
CA ILE A 46 1.50 -12.69 19.05
C ILE A 46 2.45 -11.82 18.21
N ALA A 47 3.70 -12.26 17.99
CA ALA A 47 4.68 -11.51 17.20
C ALA A 47 4.32 -11.40 15.70
N ILE A 48 3.68 -12.43 15.14
CA ILE A 48 3.24 -12.42 13.73
C ILE A 48 2.01 -11.51 13.53
N GLY A 49 1.11 -11.44 14.52
CA GLY A 49 -0.07 -10.56 14.49
C GLY A 49 0.28 -9.07 14.51
N VAL A 50 1.28 -8.66 15.30
CA VAL A 50 1.74 -7.26 15.36
C VAL A 50 2.52 -6.85 14.10
N ALA A 51 3.29 -7.77 13.50
CA ALA A 51 4.05 -7.50 12.28
C ALA A 51 3.15 -7.22 11.05
N LEU A 52 1.99 -7.87 10.95
CA LEU A 52 1.05 -7.66 9.83
C LEU A 52 0.27 -6.35 9.91
N VAL A 53 0.02 -5.82 11.11
CA VAL A 53 -0.70 -4.54 11.28
C VAL A 53 0.21 -3.34 10.98
N ALA A 54 1.53 -3.49 11.10
CA ALA A 54 2.49 -2.42 10.81
C ALA A 54 2.75 -2.19 9.31
N VAL A 55 2.44 -3.15 8.43
CA VAL A 55 2.71 -3.05 6.98
C VAL A 55 1.58 -2.42 6.16
N THR A 56 0.42 -2.12 6.75
CA THR A 56 -0.70 -1.49 6.02
C THR A 56 -0.65 0.03 5.99
N SER A 57 0.26 0.69 6.71
CA SER A 57 0.24 2.15 6.90
C SER A 57 0.99 3.01 5.87
N ALA A 58 1.60 2.43 4.82
CA ALA A 58 2.52 3.20 3.97
C ALA A 58 2.17 3.27 2.47
N PHE A 59 1.12 2.60 2.00
CA PHE A 59 0.68 2.74 0.61
C PHE A 59 -0.35 3.86 0.51
N LYS A 60 0.10 5.11 0.50
CA LYS A 60 -0.66 6.16 -0.19
C LYS A 60 -0.58 5.80 -1.67
N GLU A 61 -1.56 5.03 -2.16
CA GLU A 61 -1.60 4.64 -3.56
C GLU A 61 -1.65 5.91 -4.41
N GLN A 62 -0.55 6.15 -5.12
CA GLN A 62 -0.50 7.23 -6.09
C GLN A 62 -1.48 6.88 -7.22
N PRO A 63 -2.35 7.82 -7.63
CA PRO A 63 -3.33 7.55 -8.66
C PRO A 63 -2.61 7.05 -9.92
N LYS A 64 -3.15 6.01 -10.54
CA LYS A 64 -2.62 5.46 -11.80
C LYS A 64 -3.65 5.63 -12.89
N SER A 65 -3.20 5.98 -14.09
CA SER A 65 -4.04 6.00 -15.27
C SER A 65 -4.43 4.56 -15.67
N LYS A 66 -5.39 4.43 -16.60
CA LYS A 66 -5.76 3.12 -17.17
C LYS A 66 -4.60 2.41 -17.88
N SER A 67 -3.61 3.17 -18.34
CA SER A 67 -2.37 2.65 -18.95
C SER A 67 -1.30 2.28 -17.91
N GLY A 68 -1.57 2.47 -16.61
CA GLY A 68 -0.63 2.18 -15.52
C GLY A 68 0.42 3.27 -15.30
N GLN A 69 0.30 4.42 -15.98
CA GLN A 69 1.17 5.56 -15.74
C GLN A 69 0.84 6.21 -14.40
N THR A 70 1.86 6.70 -13.72
CA THR A 70 1.74 7.44 -12.47
C THR A 70 1.09 8.78 -12.75
N LEU A 71 0.00 9.08 -12.06
CA LEU A 71 -0.65 10.39 -12.09
C LEU A 71 -0.28 11.19 -10.85
N TYR A 72 -0.26 12.50 -11.04
CA TYR A 72 -0.06 13.47 -9.96
C TYR A 72 -1.28 14.37 -9.89
N THR A 73 -1.66 14.75 -8.67
CA THR A 73 -2.84 15.58 -8.45
C THR A 73 -2.41 17.04 -8.35
N PHE A 74 -3.07 17.87 -9.15
CA PHE A 74 -2.91 19.32 -9.12
C PHE A 74 -4.22 19.98 -8.75
N GLU A 75 -4.15 20.97 -7.88
CA GLU A 75 -5.27 21.76 -7.41
C GLU A 75 -5.19 23.18 -7.97
N TYR A 76 -6.34 23.69 -8.38
CA TYR A 76 -6.47 25.02 -8.94
C TYR A 76 -6.32 26.10 -7.88
N SER A 77 -5.32 26.95 -8.01
CA SER A 77 -5.00 28.06 -7.10
C SER A 77 -5.21 29.45 -7.71
N GLY A 78 -5.68 29.52 -8.96
CA GLY A 78 -5.97 30.79 -9.65
C GLY A 78 -7.02 31.64 -8.95
N GLY A 79 -6.82 32.97 -8.98
CA GLY A 79 -7.68 33.94 -8.28
C GLY A 79 -9.05 34.16 -8.92
N ASP A 80 -9.22 33.81 -10.19
CA ASP A 80 -10.50 33.86 -10.91
C ASP A 80 -10.77 32.53 -11.64
N TYR A 81 -11.93 32.41 -12.30
CA TYR A 81 -12.27 31.24 -13.13
C TYR A 81 -12.52 31.68 -14.58
N SER A 82 -11.70 32.62 -15.07
CA SER A 82 -11.67 32.98 -16.48
C SER A 82 -11.04 31.85 -17.31
N GLN A 83 -11.26 31.87 -18.63
CA GLN A 83 -10.64 30.90 -19.53
C GLN A 83 -9.13 30.88 -19.39
N ALA A 84 -8.50 32.06 -19.48
CA ALA A 84 -7.06 32.19 -19.41
C ALA A 84 -6.49 31.68 -18.08
N SER A 85 -7.17 31.97 -16.96
CA SER A 85 -6.71 31.52 -15.66
C SER A 85 -6.81 30.00 -15.49
N VAL A 86 -7.86 29.36 -15.99
CA VAL A 86 -8.03 27.89 -15.92
C VAL A 86 -7.04 27.16 -16.83
N GLU A 87 -6.74 27.71 -18.01
CA GLU A 87 -5.81 27.11 -18.98
C GLU A 87 -4.33 27.37 -18.63
N ASP A 88 -4.05 28.38 -17.80
CA ASP A 88 -2.70 28.69 -17.34
C ASP A 88 -2.20 27.67 -16.32
N VAL A 89 -1.18 26.91 -16.72
CA VAL A 89 -0.50 25.89 -15.92
C VAL A 89 0.09 26.47 -14.63
N GLY A 90 0.45 27.75 -14.60
CA GLY A 90 0.94 28.44 -13.40
C GLY A 90 -0.09 28.57 -12.27
N ASN A 91 -1.38 28.34 -12.55
CA ASN A 91 -2.46 28.35 -11.55
C ASN A 91 -2.81 26.95 -11.02
N TRP A 92 -1.94 25.95 -11.26
CA TRP A 92 -2.14 24.57 -10.86
C TRP A 92 -0.99 24.11 -9.97
N ASP A 93 -1.27 24.00 -8.68
CA ASP A 93 -0.28 23.60 -7.69
C ASP A 93 -0.38 22.11 -7.38
N PHE A 94 0.78 21.45 -7.24
CA PHE A 94 0.80 20.06 -6.80
C PHE A 94 0.18 19.92 -5.41
N THR A 95 -0.60 18.86 -5.22
CA THR A 95 -1.17 18.53 -3.93
C THR A 95 -1.02 17.04 -3.65
N SER A 96 -0.61 16.71 -2.42
CA SER A 96 -0.62 15.32 -1.95
C SER A 96 -2.02 14.81 -1.58
N ASN A 97 -3.02 15.70 -1.62
CA ASN A 97 -4.41 15.34 -1.39
C ASN A 97 -5.06 14.85 -2.70
N ASN A 98 -5.09 13.53 -2.85
CA ASN A 98 -5.69 12.85 -4.00
C ASN A 98 -7.22 12.76 -3.93
N ASP A 99 -7.88 13.30 -2.91
CA ASP A 99 -9.34 13.28 -2.83
C ASP A 99 -9.94 14.16 -3.92
N PRO A 100 -10.92 13.65 -4.68
CA PRO A 100 -11.62 14.46 -5.67
C PRO A 100 -12.38 15.58 -4.97
N CYS A 101 -12.57 16.69 -5.67
CA CYS A 101 -13.43 17.76 -5.21
C CYS A 101 -14.88 17.27 -5.12
N ILE A 102 -15.68 18.00 -4.33
CA ILE A 102 -17.13 17.80 -4.29
C ILE A 102 -17.64 17.87 -5.73
N SER A 103 -18.32 16.80 -6.16
CA SER A 103 -18.75 16.65 -7.54
C SER A 103 -19.58 17.85 -7.99
N GLY A 104 -19.09 18.57 -8.98
CA GLY A 104 -19.80 19.66 -9.62
C GLY A 104 -19.22 19.95 -11.00
N VAL A 105 -19.86 20.88 -11.70
CA VAL A 105 -19.47 21.25 -13.06
C VAL A 105 -19.34 22.76 -13.25
N ALA A 106 -19.28 23.53 -12.17
CA ALA A 106 -19.25 24.98 -12.25
C ALA A 106 -17.84 25.53 -12.47
N LYS A 107 -16.88 25.05 -11.67
CA LYS A 107 -15.55 25.65 -11.55
C LYS A 107 -14.45 24.60 -11.59
N ALA A 108 -13.28 25.00 -12.08
CA ALA A 108 -12.05 24.23 -11.97
C ALA A 108 -11.76 23.90 -10.50
N CYS A 109 -11.19 22.72 -10.23
CA CYS A 109 -10.81 22.35 -8.87
C CYS A 109 -9.57 21.46 -8.82
N LYS A 110 -9.62 20.22 -9.32
CA LYS A 110 -8.47 19.33 -9.37
C LYS A 110 -8.36 18.60 -10.70
N ILE A 111 -7.13 18.34 -11.12
CA ILE A 111 -6.79 17.50 -12.26
C ILE A 111 -5.76 16.45 -11.85
N TYR A 112 -5.77 15.33 -12.57
CA TYR A 112 -4.85 14.22 -12.35
C TYR A 112 -4.10 14.03 -13.66
N ALA A 113 -2.85 14.50 -13.67
CA ALA A 113 -2.05 14.68 -14.86
C ALA A 113 -0.87 13.71 -14.90
N SER A 114 -0.47 13.30 -16.10
CA SER A 114 0.73 12.49 -16.33
C SER A 114 1.90 13.30 -16.93
N HIS A 115 1.61 14.45 -17.55
CA HIS A 115 2.61 15.34 -18.12
C HIS A 115 3.16 16.28 -17.07
N VAL A 116 4.13 15.78 -16.29
CA VAL A 116 4.75 16.54 -15.20
C VAL A 116 6.27 16.47 -15.25
N ASP A 117 6.92 17.52 -14.79
CA ASP A 117 8.32 17.49 -14.38
C ASP A 117 8.40 17.04 -12.91
N ALA A 118 8.80 15.79 -12.71
CA ALA A 118 9.00 15.20 -11.39
C ALA A 118 10.50 15.11 -11.00
N SER A 119 11.36 15.96 -11.58
CA SER A 119 12.79 15.99 -11.26
C SER A 119 13.10 16.70 -9.93
N GLY A 120 12.18 17.51 -9.41
CA GLY A 120 12.28 18.22 -8.14
C GLY A 120 11.62 17.50 -6.95
N ASP A 121 11.55 18.19 -5.81
CA ASP A 121 10.89 17.70 -4.58
C ASP A 121 9.37 17.64 -4.73
N GLU A 122 8.80 18.56 -5.51
CA GLU A 122 7.38 18.60 -5.85
C GLU A 122 7.21 18.52 -7.38
N PRO A 123 6.31 17.66 -7.88
CA PRO A 123 5.99 17.59 -9.30
C PRO A 123 5.44 18.93 -9.80
N VAL A 124 5.94 19.40 -10.94
CA VAL A 124 5.43 20.60 -11.60
C VAL A 124 4.68 20.19 -12.85
N LEU A 125 3.53 20.79 -13.09
CA LEU A 125 2.74 20.51 -14.28
C LEU A 125 3.43 21.07 -15.52
N ASP A 126 3.56 20.26 -16.58
CA ASP A 126 4.14 20.72 -17.84
C ASP A 126 3.05 21.40 -18.70
N SER A 127 3.45 22.43 -19.43
CA SER A 127 2.70 23.04 -20.53
C SER A 127 2.16 22.03 -21.55
N SER A 128 2.81 20.87 -21.69
CA SER A 128 2.35 19.78 -22.56
C SER A 128 1.05 19.11 -22.07
N GLU A 129 0.60 19.34 -20.84
CA GLU A 129 -0.70 18.85 -20.33
C GLU A 129 -1.89 19.48 -21.07
N ASN A 130 -1.72 20.60 -21.80
CA ASN A 130 -2.74 21.19 -22.69
C ASN A 130 -4.16 21.23 -22.08
N ILE A 131 -4.30 21.94 -20.95
CA ILE A 131 -5.58 22.12 -20.27
C ILE A 131 -6.50 22.97 -21.16
N VAL A 132 -7.69 22.44 -21.47
CA VAL A 132 -8.71 23.17 -22.24
C VAL A 132 -9.89 23.47 -21.33
N ALA A 133 -10.20 24.76 -21.18
CA ALA A 133 -11.31 25.18 -20.36
C ALA A 133 -12.64 25.09 -21.11
N ALA A 134 -13.69 24.70 -20.40
CA ALA A 134 -15.06 24.66 -20.90
C ALA A 134 -15.90 25.72 -20.17
N TYR A 135 -16.60 26.55 -20.94
CA TYR A 135 -17.50 27.55 -20.38
C TYR A 135 -18.75 26.91 -19.75
N ASN A 136 -19.12 27.35 -18.55
CA ASN A 136 -20.38 27.02 -17.91
C ASN A 136 -21.31 28.24 -17.94
N SER A 137 -22.37 28.17 -18.76
CA SER A 137 -23.35 29.25 -18.92
C SER A 137 -24.22 29.50 -17.69
N ALA A 138 -24.39 28.52 -16.80
CA ALA A 138 -25.21 28.65 -15.60
C ALA A 138 -24.52 29.50 -14.52
N THR A 139 -23.20 29.41 -14.43
CA THR A 139 -22.39 30.10 -13.41
C THR A 139 -21.50 31.20 -13.99
N GLN A 140 -21.45 31.34 -15.31
CA GLN A 140 -20.58 32.29 -16.02
C GLN A 140 -19.09 32.10 -15.68
N THR A 141 -18.69 30.87 -15.41
CA THR A 141 -17.32 30.49 -15.03
C THR A 141 -16.78 29.42 -15.96
N TYR A 142 -15.46 29.29 -15.99
CA TYR A 142 -14.79 28.22 -16.71
C TYR A 142 -14.43 27.05 -15.77
N ARG A 143 -14.51 25.85 -16.33
CA ARG A 143 -14.14 24.59 -15.68
C ARG A 143 -13.14 23.86 -16.58
N VAL A 144 -12.48 22.83 -16.07
CA VAL A 144 -11.65 22.00 -16.94
C VAL A 144 -12.54 21.10 -17.79
N GLY A 145 -12.41 21.18 -19.11
CA GLY A 145 -13.16 20.39 -20.08
C GLY A 145 -12.38 19.16 -20.55
N SER A 146 -11.08 19.33 -20.84
CA SER A 146 -10.18 18.24 -21.23
C SER A 146 -8.72 18.61 -20.92
N THR A 147 -7.85 17.61 -20.95
CA THR A 147 -6.38 17.77 -20.93
C THR A 147 -5.76 16.93 -22.05
N ALA A 148 -4.42 16.97 -22.21
CA ALA A 148 -3.65 16.24 -23.22
C ALA A 148 -3.84 14.72 -23.14
N ASP A 149 -4.02 14.21 -21.92
CA ASP A 149 -4.34 12.82 -21.61
C ASP A 149 -5.76 12.41 -22.13
N GLY A 150 -6.55 13.37 -22.57
CA GLY A 150 -7.90 13.19 -23.10
C GLY A 150 -8.93 12.91 -22.01
N THR A 151 -10.22 12.96 -22.37
CA THR A 151 -11.38 12.89 -21.45
C THR A 151 -11.56 11.54 -20.73
N GLY A 152 -10.61 10.61 -20.86
CA GLY A 152 -10.70 9.24 -20.36
C GLY A 152 -9.46 8.68 -19.67
N SER A 153 -8.32 9.38 -19.74
CA SER A 153 -7.05 8.97 -19.12
C SER A 153 -6.66 9.92 -17.98
N ALA A 154 -6.91 11.22 -18.13
CA ALA A 154 -6.89 12.18 -17.02
C ALA A 154 -8.23 12.16 -16.29
N TYR A 155 -8.16 12.07 -14.97
CA TYR A 155 -9.33 12.30 -14.13
C TYR A 155 -9.47 13.80 -13.89
N ILE A 156 -10.62 14.39 -14.22
CA ILE A 156 -10.91 15.80 -14.00
C ILE A 156 -11.97 15.90 -12.91
N SER A 157 -11.67 16.66 -11.86
CA SER A 157 -12.60 16.91 -10.77
C SER A 157 -12.93 18.40 -10.71
N ASN A 158 -14.11 18.76 -11.19
CA ASN A 158 -14.64 20.12 -11.09
C ASN A 158 -15.52 20.24 -9.82
N LYS A 159 -15.70 21.47 -9.33
CA LYS A 159 -16.50 21.75 -8.12
C LYS A 159 -17.79 22.53 -8.43
N PRO A 160 -18.79 22.52 -7.53
CA PRO A 160 -19.95 23.41 -7.61
C PRO A 160 -19.54 24.88 -7.49
N ASN A 161 -20.50 25.79 -7.73
CA ASN A 161 -20.27 27.22 -7.64
C ASN A 161 -19.86 27.64 -6.23
#